data_AF-T0QCF2-F1
#
_entry.id   AF-T0QCF2-F1
#
_cell.length_a   1.000
_cell.length_b   1.000
_cell.length_c   1.000
_cell.angle_alpha   90.00
_cell.angle_beta   90.00
_cell.angle_gamma   90.00
#
_symmetry.space_group_name_H-M   'P 1'
#
loop_
_entity.id
_entity.type
_entity.pdbx_description
1 polymer ?
#
loop_
_entity_poly.entity_id
_entity_poly.type
_entity_poly.pdbx_seq_one_letter_code
_entity_poly.pdbx_strand_id
1 'polypeptide(L)'
;MSNTDAEHSKRPDDTPFKQQRLKAWQPILTPNWVIGTFFLVGLIFIPIGVFLFEENKNIVEMSLQYDGVNMHTPSASDGVALQNVSANGCYLKNAKEGDAFNLTEHGCVVQFTLQEDMKAPIMVYYQLDNFYQNHRRYVSSRSDAQLRGDPVVHPISTCTGSAGITGVKYNSTEDLAPGAPSAFYRFNPCGLIANSLFNDLFWINSITTPDGKYLGQTDTYKGKEVVNLMEQSGLAWQSDIETKFENPKTLSSDDMMLWQNPKYRFVIPSRLGQERILNVTGWTAPTPLYGVETERFIVWMRTAGLPNFRKLYGKINTDLPKGTVLRFLVSSNFAVTPFEGKKSLVISTLSWYGGRNPFLGVAYMVIGSICIVLSLIFFAKHKMTPRKLGDTNYLVWKAKN
;
A
#
# COMPACT_ATOMS: atom_id res chain seq x y z
N MET A 1 -20.19 57.70 58.91
CA MET A 1 -20.64 56.56 58.08
C MET A 1 -19.59 55.48 58.20
N SER A 2 -19.91 54.41 58.93
CA SER A 2 -18.96 53.39 59.36
C SER A 2 -18.57 52.48 58.18
N ASN A 3 -17.31 52.57 57.76
CA ASN A 3 -16.64 51.51 57.00
C ASN A 3 -16.43 50.32 57.95
N THR A 4 -17.16 49.22 57.74
CA THR A 4 -16.80 47.92 58.31
C THR A 4 -15.95 47.19 57.29
N ASP A 5 -14.66 47.11 57.57
CA ASP A 5 -13.70 46.31 56.81
C ASP A 5 -14.18 44.85 56.76
N ALA A 6 -14.39 44.33 55.54
CA ALA A 6 -14.72 42.94 55.32
C ALA A 6 -13.50 42.08 55.67
N GLU A 7 -13.66 41.19 56.64
CA GLU A 7 -12.61 40.31 57.14
C GLU A 7 -12.14 39.36 56.02
N HIS A 8 -10.89 39.53 55.54
CA HIS A 8 -10.29 38.66 54.53
C HIS A 8 -9.98 37.27 55.12
N SER A 9 -10.94 36.36 55.03
CA SER A 9 -10.78 34.97 55.44
C SER A 9 -9.75 34.25 54.56
N LYS A 10 -8.75 33.62 55.19
CA LYS A 10 -7.77 32.74 54.52
C LYS A 10 -8.26 31.30 54.39
N ARG A 11 -9.53 31.01 54.71
CA ARG A 11 -10.08 29.66 54.61
C ARG A 11 -10.24 29.28 53.14
N PRO A 12 -9.73 28.13 52.69
CA PRO A 12 -9.96 27.66 51.32
C PRO A 12 -11.46 27.42 51.06
N ASP A 13 -11.93 27.74 49.85
CA ASP A 13 -13.35 27.55 49.52
C ASP A 13 -13.78 26.08 49.65
N ASP A 14 -14.93 25.86 50.26
CA ASP A 14 -15.52 24.54 50.50
C ASP A 14 -16.27 24.04 49.27
N THR A 15 -15.53 23.80 48.18
CA THR A 15 -16.07 23.23 46.93
C THR A 15 -15.62 21.78 46.76
N PRO A 16 -16.43 20.90 46.14
CA PRO A 16 -16.05 19.50 45.92
C PRO A 16 -14.72 19.33 45.16
N PHE A 17 -14.40 20.26 44.26
CA PHE A 17 -13.13 20.27 43.54
C PHE A 17 -11.95 20.61 44.46
N LYS A 18 -12.01 21.75 45.17
CA LYS A 18 -10.89 22.19 46.04
C LYS A 18 -10.70 21.30 47.27
N GLN A 19 -11.76 20.64 47.73
CA GLN A 19 -11.73 19.72 48.87
C GLN A 19 -11.48 18.26 48.46
N GLN A 20 -11.25 17.97 47.18
CA GLN A 20 -11.02 16.63 46.64
C GLN A 20 -12.15 15.62 46.94
N ARG A 21 -13.39 16.11 46.96
CA ARG A 21 -14.62 15.32 47.18
C ARG A 21 -15.45 15.19 45.90
N LEU A 22 -14.80 15.22 44.74
CA LEU A 22 -15.47 14.97 43.47
C LEU A 22 -16.12 13.59 43.47
N LYS A 23 -17.28 13.47 42.81
CA LYS A 23 -17.93 12.19 42.58
C LYS A 23 -16.97 11.29 41.81
N ALA A 24 -16.50 10.23 42.45
CA ALA A 24 -15.57 9.27 41.87
C ALA A 24 -16.14 7.85 41.97
N TRP A 25 -15.75 7.00 41.03
CA TRP A 25 -15.96 5.56 41.10
C TRP A 25 -14.61 4.89 41.31
N GLN A 26 -14.52 4.06 42.36
CA GLN A 26 -13.30 3.31 42.69
C GLN A 26 -13.58 1.82 42.47
N PRO A 27 -13.25 1.27 41.29
CA PRO A 27 -13.48 -0.14 41.01
C PRO A 27 -12.54 -1.00 41.84
N ILE A 28 -13.09 -1.71 42.82
CA ILE A 28 -12.35 -2.74 43.55
C ILE A 28 -12.48 -4.05 42.77
N LEU A 29 -11.35 -4.55 42.26
CA LEU A 29 -11.29 -5.80 41.50
C LEU A 29 -11.52 -6.99 42.44
N THR A 30 -12.75 -7.49 42.47
CA THR A 30 -13.09 -8.72 43.19
C THR A 30 -12.94 -9.95 42.29
N PRO A 31 -12.62 -11.14 42.83
CA PRO A 31 -12.41 -12.34 42.03
C PRO A 31 -13.57 -12.67 41.08
N ASN A 32 -14.82 -12.57 41.54
CA ASN A 32 -15.99 -12.85 40.71
C ASN A 32 -16.09 -11.92 39.49
N TRP A 33 -15.84 -10.62 39.69
CA TRP A 33 -15.82 -9.65 38.61
C TRP A 33 -14.69 -9.95 37.61
N VAL A 34 -13.47 -10.21 38.10
CA VAL A 34 -12.32 -10.50 37.25
C VAL A 34 -12.52 -11.80 36.45
N ILE A 35 -12.94 -12.88 37.10
CA ILE A 35 -13.24 -14.18 36.46
C ILE A 35 -14.30 -14.01 35.37
N GLY A 36 -15.39 -13.31 35.70
CA GLY A 36 -16.49 -13.03 34.76
C GLY A 36 -16.03 -12.21 33.56
N THR A 37 -15.22 -11.18 33.76
CA THR A 37 -14.65 -10.37 32.68
C THR A 37 -13.75 -11.19 31.76
N PHE A 38 -12.80 -11.96 32.31
CA PHE A 38 -11.93 -12.83 31.50
C PHE A 38 -12.73 -13.88 30.71
N PHE A 39 -13.73 -14.49 31.34
CA PHE A 39 -14.60 -15.46 30.67
C PHE A 39 -15.37 -14.82 29.51
N LEU A 40 -15.98 -13.66 29.76
CA LEU A 40 -16.76 -12.93 28.75
C LEU A 40 -15.90 -12.46 27.57
N VAL A 41 -14.71 -11.91 27.84
CA VAL A 41 -13.77 -11.50 26.79
C VAL A 41 -13.36 -12.70 25.94
N GLY A 42 -13.02 -13.83 26.56
CA GLY A 42 -12.69 -15.06 25.83
C GLY A 42 -13.85 -15.57 24.97
N LEU A 43 -15.07 -15.57 25.52
CA LEU A 43 -16.29 -16.00 24.83
C LEU A 43 -16.62 -15.13 23.61
N ILE A 44 -16.29 -13.83 23.66
CA ILE A 44 -16.49 -12.90 22.53
C ILE A 44 -15.34 -13.00 21.52
N PHE A 45 -14.10 -13.07 21.98
CA PHE A 45 -12.92 -12.98 21.11
C PHE A 45 -12.70 -14.24 20.29
N ILE A 46 -13.00 -15.43 20.82
CA ILE A 46 -12.80 -16.69 20.09
C ILE A 46 -13.71 -16.76 18.84
N PRO A 47 -15.04 -16.56 18.92
CA PRO A 47 -15.90 -16.55 17.73
C PRO A 47 -15.52 -15.49 16.71
N ILE A 48 -15.16 -14.27 17.16
CA ILE A 48 -14.68 -13.21 16.26
C ILE A 48 -13.40 -13.66 15.56
N GLY A 49 -12.45 -14.24 16.29
CA GLY A 49 -11.20 -14.75 15.74
C GLY A 49 -11.41 -15.86 14.71
N VAL A 50 -12.30 -16.82 14.98
CA VAL A 50 -12.67 -17.89 14.04
C VAL A 50 -13.31 -17.30 12.78
N PHE A 51 -14.28 -16.38 12.92
CA PHE A 51 -14.92 -15.71 11.80
C PHE A 51 -13.92 -14.98 10.91
N LEU A 52 -13.03 -14.17 11.51
CA LEU A 52 -11.98 -13.45 10.77
C LEU A 52 -11.00 -14.41 10.08
N PHE A 53 -10.68 -15.54 10.71
CA PHE A 53 -9.78 -16.53 10.14
C PHE A 53 -10.40 -17.26 8.94
N GLU A 54 -11.68 -17.60 8.99
CA GLU A 54 -12.38 -18.21 7.84
C GLU A 54 -12.55 -17.23 6.68
N GLU A 55 -12.94 -15.98 6.95
CA GLU A 55 -12.97 -14.93 5.91
C GLU A 55 -11.60 -14.73 5.25
N ASN A 56 -10.51 -14.94 6.00
CA ASN A 56 -9.17 -14.86 5.44
C ASN A 56 -8.85 -16.00 4.47
N LYS A 57 -9.34 -17.23 4.72
CA LYS A 57 -9.09 -18.39 3.86
C LYS A 57 -9.75 -18.24 2.49
N ASN A 58 -10.88 -17.55 2.41
CA ASN A 58 -11.60 -17.28 1.17
C ASN A 58 -10.85 -16.30 0.24
N ILE A 59 -9.78 -15.66 0.72
CA ILE A 59 -8.97 -14.76 -0.10
C ILE A 59 -7.97 -15.57 -0.93
N VAL A 60 -8.17 -15.53 -2.24
CA VAL A 60 -7.29 -16.12 -3.24
C VAL A 60 -6.23 -15.09 -3.60
N GLU A 61 -4.97 -15.42 -3.35
CA GLU A 61 -3.82 -14.59 -3.66
C GLU A 61 -2.77 -15.42 -4.41
N MET A 62 -2.27 -14.89 -5.52
CA MET A 62 -1.17 -15.49 -6.28
C MET A 62 -0.09 -14.42 -6.49
N SER A 63 1.17 -14.81 -6.35
CA SER A 63 2.32 -13.92 -6.50
C SER A 63 3.42 -14.62 -7.29
N LEU A 64 4.04 -13.91 -8.22
CA LEU A 64 5.22 -14.38 -8.94
C LEU A 64 6.30 -13.30 -8.93
N GLN A 65 7.47 -13.65 -8.40
CA GLN A 65 8.67 -12.84 -8.56
C GLN A 65 9.16 -12.96 -10.01
N TYR A 66 9.23 -11.84 -10.72
CA TYR A 66 9.60 -11.81 -12.14
C TYR A 66 11.01 -11.25 -12.39
N ASP A 67 11.72 -10.87 -11.33
CA ASP A 67 13.13 -10.46 -11.40
C ASP A 67 14.07 -11.43 -10.66
N GLY A 68 15.36 -11.38 -10.99
CA GLY A 68 16.44 -12.02 -10.21
C GLY A 68 17.17 -13.17 -10.91
N VAL A 69 18.31 -13.57 -10.32
CA VAL A 69 19.18 -14.69 -10.76
C VAL A 69 18.59 -16.05 -10.38
N ASN A 70 17.78 -16.09 -9.32
CA ASN A 70 17.04 -17.26 -8.86
C ASN A 70 15.54 -17.02 -9.10
N MET A 71 15.14 -16.85 -10.36
CA MET A 71 13.74 -16.98 -10.72
C MET A 71 13.28 -18.31 -10.13
N HIS A 72 12.27 -18.29 -9.26
CA HIS A 72 11.65 -19.52 -8.78
C HIS A 72 11.32 -20.31 -10.05
N THR A 73 11.99 -21.45 -10.26
CA THR A 73 11.69 -22.32 -11.40
C THR A 73 10.22 -22.66 -11.23
N PRO A 74 9.32 -22.11 -12.07
CA PRO A 74 7.91 -22.16 -11.76
C PRO A 74 7.51 -23.63 -11.75
N SER A 75 7.18 -24.15 -10.56
CA SER A 75 6.57 -25.46 -10.50
C SER A 75 5.15 -25.29 -10.98
N ALA A 76 4.76 -26.04 -12.02
CA ALA A 76 3.39 -26.03 -12.54
C ALA A 76 2.33 -26.29 -11.45
N SER A 77 2.74 -26.87 -10.31
CA SER A 77 1.91 -27.08 -9.10
C SER A 77 1.33 -25.79 -8.51
N ASP A 78 2.03 -24.65 -8.63
CA ASP A 78 1.63 -23.42 -7.92
C ASP A 78 0.76 -22.51 -8.80
N GLY A 79 0.42 -22.97 -10.00
CA GLY A 79 -0.37 -22.23 -10.96
C GLY A 79 0.32 -20.99 -11.53
N VAL A 80 1.63 -20.80 -11.30
CA VAL A 80 2.39 -19.67 -11.83
C VAL A 80 3.43 -20.14 -12.83
N ALA A 81 3.67 -19.33 -13.87
CA ALA A 81 4.74 -19.57 -14.83
C ALA A 81 5.35 -18.26 -15.31
N LEU A 82 6.64 -18.30 -15.66
CA LEU A 82 7.37 -17.19 -16.22
C LEU A 82 7.95 -17.60 -17.56
N GLN A 83 7.69 -16.81 -18.60
CA GLN A 83 8.24 -17.01 -19.93
C GLN A 83 9.03 -15.77 -20.35
N ASN A 84 10.30 -15.95 -20.70
CA ASN A 84 11.11 -14.85 -21.23
C ASN A 84 10.72 -14.56 -22.68
N VAL A 85 10.50 -13.30 -23.00
CA VAL A 85 10.28 -12.81 -24.38
C VAL A 85 11.61 -12.39 -25.01
N SER A 86 12.60 -12.08 -24.17
CA SER A 86 13.94 -11.61 -24.51
C SER A 86 15.01 -12.57 -23.99
N ALA A 87 16.25 -12.42 -24.45
CA ALA A 87 17.37 -13.24 -23.97
C ALA A 87 17.63 -13.06 -22.46
N ASN A 88 17.43 -11.85 -21.93
CA ASN A 88 17.68 -11.52 -20.52
C ASN A 88 16.41 -11.65 -19.64
N GLY A 89 15.23 -11.85 -20.25
CA GLY A 89 13.96 -11.86 -19.52
C GLY A 89 13.71 -10.53 -18.79
N CYS A 90 13.00 -10.57 -17.68
CA CYS A 90 12.76 -9.36 -16.87
C CYS A 90 13.87 -9.01 -15.87
N TYR A 91 14.98 -9.75 -15.87
CA TYR A 91 16.10 -9.48 -14.98
C TYR A 91 16.93 -8.29 -15.47
N LEU A 92 17.21 -7.34 -14.57
CA LEU A 92 18.08 -6.20 -14.80
C LEU A 92 19.34 -6.35 -13.95
N LYS A 93 20.50 -6.53 -14.57
CA LYS A 93 21.76 -6.79 -13.87
C LYS A 93 22.27 -5.57 -13.10
N ASN A 94 22.01 -4.38 -13.63
CA ASN A 94 22.46 -3.12 -13.03
C ASN A 94 21.53 -1.96 -13.41
N ALA A 95 21.74 -0.79 -12.80
CA ALA A 95 20.90 0.38 -13.02
C ALA A 95 20.91 0.93 -14.45
N LYS A 96 21.93 0.62 -15.26
CA LYS A 96 22.04 1.13 -16.65
C LYS A 96 21.16 0.37 -17.64
N GLU A 97 20.75 -0.84 -17.29
CA GLU A 97 19.80 -1.65 -18.08
C GLU A 97 18.35 -1.23 -17.82
N GLY A 98 18.10 -0.47 -16.75
CA GLY A 98 16.80 0.11 -16.46
C GLY A 98 16.46 1.28 -17.37
N ASP A 99 15.24 1.80 -17.22
CA ASP A 99 14.73 3.00 -17.93
C ASP A 99 14.75 2.91 -19.48
N ALA A 100 15.01 1.73 -20.07
CA ALA A 100 15.18 1.53 -21.52
C ALA A 100 13.86 1.30 -22.29
N PHE A 101 12.81 0.79 -21.63
CA PHE A 101 11.50 0.47 -22.22
C PHE A 101 11.57 -0.45 -23.45
N ASN A 102 12.55 -1.35 -23.46
CA ASN A 102 12.79 -2.25 -24.59
C ASN A 102 12.38 -3.69 -24.26
N LEU A 103 11.23 -4.12 -24.78
CA LEU A 103 10.72 -5.48 -24.61
C LEU A 103 11.61 -6.56 -25.23
N THR A 104 12.40 -6.24 -26.26
CA THR A 104 13.31 -7.22 -26.89
C THR A 104 14.56 -7.46 -26.05
N GLU A 105 14.91 -6.52 -25.16
CA GLU A 105 16.02 -6.66 -24.23
C GLU A 105 15.57 -7.20 -22.87
N HIS A 106 14.51 -6.61 -22.30
CA HIS A 106 14.06 -6.87 -20.93
C HIS A 106 12.54 -7.11 -20.81
N GLY A 107 11.99 -7.94 -21.70
CA GLY A 107 10.59 -8.37 -21.69
C GLY A 107 10.39 -9.80 -21.18
N CYS A 108 9.31 -10.02 -20.42
CA CYS A 108 8.84 -11.34 -20.01
C CYS A 108 7.31 -11.41 -19.90
N VAL A 109 6.77 -12.62 -19.83
CA VAL A 109 5.36 -12.92 -19.61
C VAL A 109 5.20 -13.64 -18.28
N VAL A 110 4.46 -13.02 -17.36
CA VAL A 110 4.02 -13.58 -16.09
C VAL A 110 2.66 -14.24 -16.27
N GLN A 111 2.58 -15.54 -16.04
CA GLN A 111 1.36 -16.33 -16.20
C GLN A 111 0.80 -16.75 -14.83
N PHE A 112 -0.51 -16.55 -14.64
CA PHE A 112 -1.30 -17.07 -13.54
C PHE A 112 -2.40 -17.99 -14.07
N THR A 113 -2.39 -19.23 -13.60
CA THR A 113 -3.42 -20.25 -13.84
C THR A 113 -4.23 -20.37 -12.55
N LEU A 114 -5.45 -19.83 -12.58
CA LEU A 114 -6.27 -19.69 -11.38
C LEU A 114 -6.63 -21.06 -10.81
N GLN A 115 -6.22 -21.33 -9.57
CA GLN A 115 -6.49 -22.59 -8.87
C GLN A 115 -7.88 -22.62 -8.22
N GLU A 116 -8.46 -21.44 -8.02
CA GLU A 116 -9.76 -21.19 -7.40
C GLU A 116 -10.47 -20.06 -8.14
N ASP A 117 -11.78 -19.94 -7.96
CA ASP A 117 -12.56 -18.83 -8.54
C ASP A 117 -12.15 -17.50 -7.88
N MET A 118 -11.89 -16.47 -8.69
CA MET A 118 -11.62 -15.13 -8.19
C MET A 118 -12.83 -14.22 -8.47
N LYS A 119 -13.45 -13.74 -7.38
CA LYS A 119 -14.56 -12.77 -7.43
C LYS A 119 -14.03 -11.35 -7.61
N ALA A 120 -14.72 -10.56 -8.44
CA ALA A 120 -14.44 -9.15 -8.60
C ALA A 120 -14.75 -8.36 -7.31
N PRO A 121 -13.99 -7.29 -7.00
CA PRO A 121 -12.82 -6.80 -7.73
C PRO A 121 -11.56 -7.62 -7.42
N ILE A 122 -10.85 -8.02 -8.47
CA ILE A 122 -9.53 -8.68 -8.36
C ILE A 122 -8.46 -7.59 -8.47
N MET A 123 -7.67 -7.41 -7.43
CA MET A 123 -6.67 -6.36 -7.35
C MET A 123 -5.34 -6.85 -7.93
N VAL A 124 -4.70 -6.01 -8.74
CA VAL A 124 -3.37 -6.27 -9.32
C VAL A 124 -2.37 -5.34 -8.65
N TYR A 125 -1.40 -5.90 -7.95
CA TYR A 125 -0.35 -5.16 -7.26
C TYR A 125 1.02 -5.49 -7.84
N TYR A 126 1.93 -4.51 -7.81
CA TYR A 126 3.36 -4.85 -7.76
C TYR A 126 3.81 -4.86 -6.30
N GLN A 127 4.71 -5.78 -5.98
CA GLN A 127 5.39 -5.87 -4.70
C GLN A 127 6.85 -5.50 -4.89
N LEU A 128 7.35 -4.61 -4.03
CA LEU A 128 8.77 -4.30 -3.90
C LEU A 128 9.26 -4.75 -2.54
N ASP A 129 10.37 -5.48 -2.55
CA ASP A 129 11.08 -5.87 -1.35
C ASP A 129 12.38 -5.07 -1.21
N ASN A 130 12.80 -4.86 0.04
CA ASN A 130 14.03 -4.15 0.41
C ASN A 130 14.11 -2.69 -0.10
N PHE A 131 12.97 -2.00 -0.24
CA PHE A 131 12.93 -0.60 -0.70
C PHE A 131 12.40 0.34 0.40
N TYR A 132 13.27 1.19 0.95
CA TYR A 132 12.98 1.96 2.17
C TYR A 132 12.32 3.32 1.90
N GLN A 133 11.02 3.33 1.58
CA GLN A 133 10.23 4.58 1.47
C GLN A 133 10.07 5.33 2.80
N ASN A 134 10.24 4.64 3.93
CA ASN A 134 10.08 5.18 5.28
C ASN A 134 11.33 5.91 5.81
N HIS A 135 12.41 5.99 5.03
CA HIS A 135 13.60 6.71 5.44
C HIS A 135 13.31 8.22 5.57
N ARG A 136 13.72 8.84 6.69
CA ARG A 136 13.40 10.25 7.01
C ARG A 136 13.67 11.22 5.86
N ARG A 137 14.86 11.13 5.24
CA ARG A 137 15.24 12.00 4.10
C ARG A 137 14.37 11.75 2.86
N TYR A 138 13.95 10.51 2.63
CA TYR A 138 13.13 10.16 1.49
C TYR A 138 11.72 10.74 1.65
N VAL A 139 11.09 10.53 2.81
CA VAL A 139 9.74 11.04 3.12
C VAL A 139 9.69 12.56 3.07
N SER A 140 10.73 13.25 3.56
CA SER A 140 10.78 14.72 3.52
C SER A 140 11.11 15.29 2.14
N SER A 141 11.62 14.49 1.21
CA SER A 141 12.12 14.96 -0.10
C SER A 141 11.01 15.04 -1.14
N ARG A 142 10.18 16.09 -1.03
CA ARG A 142 9.12 16.46 -1.98
C ARG A 142 8.69 17.92 -1.82
N SER A 143 8.00 18.46 -2.82
CA SER A 143 7.37 19.79 -2.74
C SER A 143 5.86 19.67 -2.81
N ASP A 144 5.18 19.85 -1.68
CA ASP A 144 3.71 19.74 -1.63
C ASP A 144 3.03 20.86 -2.45
N ALA A 145 3.68 22.01 -2.61
CA ALA A 145 3.20 23.10 -3.48
C ALA A 145 3.22 22.69 -4.96
N GLN A 146 4.32 22.09 -5.44
CA GLN A 146 4.37 21.58 -6.82
C GLN A 146 3.34 20.47 -7.06
N LEU A 147 3.12 19.60 -6.07
CA LEU A 147 2.12 18.54 -6.18
C LEU A 147 0.70 19.08 -6.30
N ARG A 148 0.39 20.22 -5.66
CA ARG A 148 -0.88 20.94 -5.80
C ARG A 148 -0.94 21.92 -6.98
N GLY A 149 0.06 21.90 -7.87
CA GLY A 149 0.11 22.83 -9.01
C GLY A 149 0.31 24.30 -8.60
N ASP A 150 0.65 24.57 -7.34
CA ASP A 150 0.92 25.91 -6.82
C ASP A 150 2.25 26.44 -7.39
N PRO A 151 2.36 27.76 -7.66
CA PRO A 151 3.62 28.36 -8.06
C PRO A 151 4.63 28.27 -6.90
N VAL A 152 5.89 27.97 -7.24
CA VAL A 152 6.97 27.79 -6.26
C VAL A 152 8.12 28.75 -6.50
N VAL A 153 8.70 29.26 -5.41
CA VAL A 153 9.92 30.06 -5.44
C VAL A 153 11.13 29.15 -5.26
N HIS A 154 12.11 29.28 -6.16
CA HIS A 154 13.34 28.52 -6.09
C HIS A 154 14.41 29.26 -5.28
N PRO A 155 15.31 28.53 -4.58
CA PRO A 155 15.40 27.07 -4.48
C PRO A 155 14.41 26.45 -3.49
N ILE A 156 13.95 25.24 -3.76
CA ILE A 156 13.05 24.49 -2.86
C ILE A 156 13.89 23.68 -1.87
N SER A 157 13.84 24.05 -0.60
CA SER A 157 14.68 23.43 0.46
C SER A 157 14.28 22.00 0.78
N THR A 158 13.02 21.61 0.56
CA THR A 158 12.52 20.28 0.90
C THR A 158 12.98 19.19 -0.08
N CYS A 159 13.28 19.53 -1.34
CA CYS A 159 13.67 18.58 -2.39
C CYS A 159 15.16 18.17 -2.33
N THR A 160 15.57 17.62 -1.20
CA THR A 160 16.97 17.20 -0.97
C THR A 160 17.37 16.03 -1.89
N GLY A 161 18.51 16.15 -2.57
CA GLY A 161 19.14 15.07 -3.35
C GLY A 161 18.60 14.84 -4.77
N SER A 162 17.53 15.53 -5.19
CA SER A 162 16.97 15.39 -6.53
C SER A 162 16.16 16.63 -6.95
N ALA A 163 16.86 17.74 -7.17
CA ALA A 163 16.26 19.02 -7.56
C ALA A 163 16.17 19.23 -9.08
N GLY A 164 16.96 18.48 -9.87
CA GLY A 164 16.99 18.61 -11.32
C GLY A 164 18.01 17.66 -11.95
N ILE A 165 18.10 17.73 -13.28
CA ILE A 165 19.00 16.91 -14.10
C ILE A 165 19.50 17.73 -15.29
N THR A 166 20.74 17.47 -15.71
CA THR A 166 21.21 17.92 -17.03
C THR A 166 20.90 16.83 -18.04
N GLY A 167 20.10 17.16 -19.04
CA GLY A 167 19.69 16.20 -20.06
C GLY A 167 18.75 16.83 -21.08
N VAL A 168 17.99 15.99 -21.76
CA VAL A 168 17.03 16.41 -22.81
C VAL A 168 15.59 16.26 -22.32
N LYS A 169 14.69 17.10 -22.84
CA LYS A 169 13.24 16.98 -22.63
C LYS A 169 12.59 16.31 -23.82
N TYR A 170 11.84 15.25 -23.56
CA TYR A 170 10.99 14.63 -24.57
C TYR A 170 9.64 15.32 -24.66
N ASN A 171 9.03 15.29 -25.85
CA ASN A 171 7.65 15.70 -26.04
C ASN A 171 6.70 14.51 -25.79
N SER A 172 6.57 14.09 -24.52
CA SER A 172 5.77 12.92 -24.15
C SER A 172 6.26 11.65 -24.82
N THR A 173 5.38 10.93 -25.52
CA THR A 173 5.69 9.69 -26.25
C THR A 173 6.39 9.91 -27.59
N GLU A 174 6.45 11.14 -28.10
CA GLU A 174 7.13 11.44 -29.36
C GLU A 174 8.65 11.32 -29.21
N ASP A 175 9.33 10.93 -30.29
CA ASP A 175 10.78 10.89 -30.32
C ASP A 175 11.39 12.27 -30.07
N LEU A 176 12.66 12.28 -29.66
CA LEU A 176 13.35 13.52 -29.36
C LEU A 176 13.40 14.41 -30.61
N ALA A 177 12.99 15.68 -30.47
CA ALA A 177 13.05 16.63 -31.56
C ALA A 177 14.50 16.77 -32.07
N PRO A 178 14.74 16.81 -33.39
CA PRO A 178 16.08 17.04 -33.93
C PRO A 178 16.69 18.33 -33.36
N GLY A 179 17.87 18.23 -32.75
CA GLY A 179 18.55 19.37 -32.13
C GLY A 179 18.01 19.78 -30.76
N ALA A 180 17.22 18.95 -30.08
CA ALA A 180 16.75 19.22 -28.72
C ALA A 180 17.94 19.56 -27.78
N PRO A 181 17.95 20.75 -27.16
CA PRO A 181 19.09 21.18 -26.37
C PRO A 181 19.21 20.34 -25.10
N SER A 182 20.43 19.86 -24.83
CA SER A 182 20.76 19.35 -23.50
C SER A 182 20.99 20.53 -22.57
N ALA A 183 20.15 20.67 -21.54
CA ALA A 183 20.23 21.76 -20.58
C ALA A 183 19.99 21.24 -19.16
N PHE A 184 20.30 22.08 -18.16
CA PHE A 184 19.88 21.81 -16.80
C PHE A 184 18.40 22.13 -16.64
N TYR A 185 17.64 21.15 -16.17
CA TYR A 185 16.21 21.28 -15.92
C TYR A 185 15.87 20.93 -14.48
N ARG A 186 15.00 21.74 -13.88
CA ARG A 186 14.48 21.48 -12.53
C ARG A 186 13.38 20.45 -12.61
N PHE A 187 13.37 19.47 -11.71
CA PHE A 187 12.26 18.52 -11.68
C PHE A 187 10.99 19.19 -11.16
N ASN A 188 9.87 18.91 -11.80
CA ASN A 188 8.56 19.35 -11.34
C ASN A 188 7.55 18.20 -11.54
N PRO A 189 7.12 17.54 -10.45
CA PRO A 189 7.52 17.74 -9.06
C PRO A 189 8.96 17.29 -8.78
N CYS A 190 9.64 17.99 -7.86
CA CYS A 190 10.97 17.61 -7.37
C CYS A 190 10.92 16.64 -6.19
N GLY A 191 12.08 16.05 -5.89
CA GLY A 191 12.28 15.23 -4.70
C GLY A 191 12.48 13.74 -5.00
N LEU A 192 12.98 13.02 -3.99
CA LEU A 192 13.38 11.61 -4.13
C LEU A 192 12.18 10.70 -4.37
N ILE A 193 11.00 11.04 -3.84
CA ILE A 193 9.81 10.21 -4.00
C ILE A 193 9.39 10.18 -5.47
N ALA A 194 9.18 11.34 -6.08
CA ALA A 194 8.77 11.43 -7.48
C ALA A 194 9.85 10.89 -8.43
N ASN A 195 11.13 11.16 -8.16
CA ASN A 195 12.26 10.72 -9.00
C ASN A 195 12.71 9.26 -8.76
N SER A 196 11.96 8.50 -7.97
CA SER A 196 12.12 7.05 -7.87
C SER A 196 10.82 6.31 -8.17
N LEU A 197 9.89 6.95 -8.89
CA LEU A 197 8.65 6.34 -9.34
C LEU A 197 8.90 4.98 -9.97
N PHE A 198 8.16 3.98 -9.52
CA PHE A 198 8.18 2.65 -10.11
C PHE A 198 7.72 2.71 -11.58
N ASN A 199 8.54 2.20 -12.50
CA ASN A 199 8.36 2.41 -13.94
C ASN A 199 8.33 1.12 -14.78
N ASP A 200 8.16 -0.06 -14.17
CA ASP A 200 7.79 -1.23 -14.97
C ASP A 200 6.37 -1.08 -15.51
N LEU A 201 6.14 -1.67 -16.68
CA LEU A 201 4.84 -1.64 -17.35
C LEU A 201 4.26 -3.05 -17.40
N PHE A 202 2.98 -3.17 -17.05
CA PHE A 202 2.24 -4.42 -17.09
C PHE A 202 1.02 -4.28 -18.00
N TRP A 203 0.81 -5.27 -18.86
CA TRP A 203 -0.36 -5.39 -19.72
C TRP A 203 -0.93 -6.78 -19.62
N ILE A 204 -2.26 -6.94 -19.57
CA ILE A 204 -2.86 -8.25 -19.80
C ILE A 204 -2.69 -8.55 -21.30
N ASN A 205 -1.73 -9.43 -21.60
CA ASN A 205 -1.35 -9.81 -22.95
C ASN A 205 -2.37 -10.79 -23.57
N SER A 206 -2.87 -11.70 -22.75
CA SER A 206 -3.88 -12.66 -23.18
C SER A 206 -4.62 -13.26 -21.99
N ILE A 207 -5.84 -13.74 -22.24
CA ILE A 207 -6.59 -14.61 -21.35
C ILE A 207 -6.92 -15.91 -22.09
N THR A 208 -6.73 -17.05 -21.42
CA THR A 208 -7.27 -18.33 -21.86
C THR A 208 -8.35 -18.73 -20.88
N THR A 209 -9.55 -18.93 -21.39
CA THR A 209 -10.71 -19.35 -20.61
C THR A 209 -10.62 -20.84 -20.24
N PRO A 210 -11.38 -21.33 -19.24
CA PRO A 210 -11.35 -22.74 -18.85
C PRO A 210 -11.79 -23.70 -19.97
N ASP A 211 -12.60 -23.24 -20.92
CA ASP A 211 -13.00 -23.96 -22.14
C ASP A 211 -11.90 -23.99 -23.23
N GLY A 212 -10.73 -23.40 -22.96
CA GLY A 212 -9.57 -23.42 -23.85
C GLY A 212 -9.56 -22.31 -24.89
N LYS A 213 -10.57 -21.41 -24.92
CA LYS A 213 -10.58 -20.26 -25.84
C LYS A 213 -9.51 -19.25 -25.45
N TYR A 214 -8.56 -19.04 -26.36
CA TYR A 214 -7.52 -18.01 -26.26
C TYR A 214 -8.03 -16.67 -26.81
N LEU A 215 -7.77 -15.59 -26.06
CA LEU A 215 -8.07 -14.21 -26.44
C LEU A 215 -6.82 -13.37 -26.20
N GLY A 216 -6.32 -12.73 -27.25
CA GLY A 216 -5.19 -11.81 -27.21
C GLY A 216 -5.56 -10.42 -26.73
N GLN A 217 -4.57 -9.54 -26.64
CA GLN A 217 -4.65 -8.22 -26.02
C GLN A 217 -5.76 -7.31 -26.59
N THR A 218 -6.02 -7.41 -27.90
CA THR A 218 -7.04 -6.63 -28.63
C THR A 218 -8.37 -7.36 -28.80
N ASP A 219 -8.47 -8.62 -28.37
CA ASP A 219 -9.74 -9.34 -28.42
C ASP A 219 -10.65 -8.90 -27.28
N THR A 220 -11.95 -9.20 -27.40
CA THR A 220 -12.96 -8.83 -26.41
C THR A 220 -13.29 -10.00 -25.48
N TYR A 221 -13.21 -9.75 -24.17
CA TYR A 221 -13.70 -10.65 -23.13
C TYR A 221 -14.76 -9.94 -22.29
N LYS A 222 -15.97 -10.50 -22.22
CA LYS A 222 -17.13 -9.93 -21.48
C LYS A 222 -17.36 -8.43 -21.76
N GLY A 223 -17.22 -8.01 -23.02
CA GLY A 223 -17.50 -6.65 -23.48
C GLY A 223 -16.36 -5.63 -23.31
N LYS A 224 -15.17 -6.06 -22.86
CA LYS A 224 -13.96 -5.22 -22.78
C LYS A 224 -12.81 -5.84 -23.57
N GLU A 225 -11.95 -5.01 -24.16
CA GLU A 225 -10.67 -5.52 -24.68
C GLU A 225 -9.89 -6.18 -23.55
N VAL A 226 -9.19 -7.29 -23.83
CA VAL A 226 -8.44 -8.06 -22.83
C VAL A 226 -7.43 -7.18 -22.08
N VAL A 227 -6.73 -6.28 -22.78
CA VAL A 227 -5.80 -5.33 -22.15
C VAL A 227 -6.47 -4.42 -21.13
N ASN A 228 -7.74 -4.08 -21.37
CA ASN A 228 -8.56 -3.17 -20.59
C ASN A 228 -9.39 -3.88 -19.52
N LEU A 229 -9.22 -5.19 -19.34
CA LEU A 229 -9.75 -5.89 -18.17
C LEU A 229 -9.09 -5.39 -16.89
N MET A 230 -7.83 -4.99 -16.95
CA MET A 230 -7.14 -4.32 -15.85
C MET A 230 -7.41 -2.81 -15.94
N GLU A 231 -8.45 -2.38 -15.23
CA GLU A 231 -8.77 -0.97 -15.09
C GLU A 231 -7.70 -0.27 -14.26
N GLN A 232 -7.33 0.94 -14.70
CA GLN A 232 -6.29 1.77 -14.07
C GLN A 232 -6.86 3.03 -13.39
N SER A 233 -8.16 3.01 -13.07
CA SER A 233 -8.89 4.08 -12.40
C SER A 233 -9.51 3.62 -11.08
N GLY A 234 -9.79 4.55 -10.17
CA GLY A 234 -10.27 4.27 -8.82
C GLY A 234 -9.33 3.36 -8.03
N LEU A 235 -8.03 3.68 -8.08
CA LEU A 235 -6.90 3.09 -7.38
C LEU A 235 -6.46 3.95 -6.17
N ALA A 236 -6.46 5.27 -6.33
CA ALA A 236 -6.05 6.21 -5.31
C ALA A 236 -7.22 6.62 -4.40
N TRP A 237 -6.89 7.21 -3.26
CA TRP A 237 -7.90 7.68 -2.31
C TRP A 237 -8.55 8.95 -2.85
N GLN A 238 -9.88 9.02 -2.81
CA GLN A 238 -10.62 10.16 -3.33
C GLN A 238 -10.15 11.49 -2.71
N SER A 239 -9.87 11.50 -1.41
CA SER A 239 -9.35 12.68 -0.72
C SER A 239 -7.96 13.11 -1.19
N ASP A 240 -7.10 12.18 -1.61
CA ASP A 240 -5.79 12.51 -2.18
C ASP A 240 -5.98 13.16 -3.56
N ILE A 241 -6.83 12.59 -4.42
CA ILE A 241 -7.15 13.10 -5.76
C ILE A 241 -7.70 14.54 -5.69
N GLU A 242 -8.66 14.80 -4.80
CA GLU A 242 -9.38 16.08 -4.77
C GLU A 242 -8.59 17.24 -4.17
N THR A 243 -7.60 16.98 -3.32
CA THR A 243 -6.99 18.04 -2.47
C THR A 243 -5.47 18.15 -2.53
N LYS A 244 -4.76 17.09 -2.95
CA LYS A 244 -3.29 17.05 -2.84
C LYS A 244 -2.56 17.08 -4.17
N PHE A 245 -3.23 16.72 -5.26
CA PHE A 245 -2.61 16.55 -6.56
C PHE A 245 -3.38 17.34 -7.62
N GLU A 246 -2.74 18.34 -8.21
CA GLU A 246 -3.29 19.15 -9.30
C GLU A 246 -2.16 19.48 -10.28
N ASN A 247 -2.42 19.39 -11.57
CA ASN A 247 -1.43 19.72 -12.59
C ASN A 247 -1.09 21.22 -12.56
N PRO A 248 0.18 21.60 -12.79
CA PRO A 248 0.59 23.00 -12.79
C PRO A 248 -0.13 23.79 -13.89
N LYS A 249 -0.71 24.93 -13.53
CA LYS A 249 -1.43 25.83 -14.46
C LYS A 249 -0.51 26.55 -15.44
N THR A 250 0.75 26.73 -15.05
CA THR A 250 1.78 27.36 -15.87
C THR A 250 3.02 26.49 -15.89
N LEU A 251 3.60 26.30 -17.08
CA LEU A 251 4.78 25.47 -17.28
C LEU A 251 5.97 26.38 -17.55
N SER A 252 7.03 26.25 -16.74
CA SER A 252 8.30 26.92 -17.00
C SER A 252 9.13 26.12 -18.01
N SER A 253 9.78 26.81 -18.95
CA SER A 253 10.75 26.19 -19.89
C SER A 253 11.94 25.55 -19.18
N ASP A 254 12.22 25.96 -17.94
CA ASP A 254 13.32 25.44 -17.13
C ASP A 254 12.92 24.19 -16.32
N ASP A 255 11.63 23.87 -16.27
CA ASP A 255 11.09 22.75 -15.49
C ASP A 255 10.82 21.53 -16.36
N MET A 256 11.29 20.36 -15.94
CA MET A 256 11.01 19.07 -16.56
C MET A 256 9.88 18.36 -15.82
N MET A 257 8.77 18.16 -16.54
CA MET A 257 7.64 17.36 -16.07
C MET A 257 7.95 15.86 -16.14
N LEU A 258 7.25 15.05 -15.36
CA LEU A 258 7.44 13.59 -15.33
C LEU A 258 7.34 12.97 -16.74
N TRP A 259 6.34 13.36 -17.53
CA TRP A 259 6.13 12.82 -18.88
C TRP A 259 7.18 13.29 -19.90
N GLN A 260 8.04 14.26 -19.54
CA GLN A 260 9.16 14.71 -20.38
C GLN A 260 10.47 14.02 -20.00
N ASN A 261 10.50 13.37 -18.82
CA ASN A 261 11.65 12.64 -18.32
C ASN A 261 11.71 11.26 -19.01
N PRO A 262 12.86 10.85 -19.58
CA PRO A 262 13.01 9.54 -20.23
C PRO A 262 12.55 8.37 -19.36
N LYS A 263 12.71 8.47 -18.04
CA LYS A 263 12.33 7.40 -17.09
C LYS A 263 10.82 7.18 -16.96
N TYR A 264 10.01 8.20 -17.25
CA TYR A 264 8.58 8.20 -16.91
C TYR A 264 7.66 8.61 -18.06
N ARG A 265 8.19 9.02 -19.21
CA ARG A 265 7.41 9.43 -20.39
C ARG A 265 6.39 8.39 -20.89
N PHE A 266 6.66 7.11 -20.65
CA PHE A 266 5.77 6.01 -21.00
C PHE A 266 4.91 5.53 -19.83
N VAL A 267 5.17 6.01 -18.61
CA VAL A 267 4.43 5.65 -17.39
C VAL A 267 3.33 6.66 -17.11
N ILE A 268 3.62 7.94 -17.33
CA ILE A 268 2.76 9.08 -17.04
C ILE A 268 2.32 9.75 -18.35
N PRO A 269 1.00 9.78 -18.64
CA PRO A 269 0.49 10.52 -19.79
C PRO A 269 0.67 12.03 -19.61
N SER A 270 0.84 12.73 -20.73
CA SER A 270 1.11 14.18 -20.78
C SER A 270 -0.12 15.04 -20.97
N ARG A 271 -1.25 14.47 -21.40
CA ARG A 271 -2.49 15.20 -21.69
C ARG A 271 -3.72 14.33 -21.49
N LEU A 272 -4.86 15.00 -21.31
CA LEU A 272 -6.17 14.36 -21.28
C LEU A 272 -6.46 13.64 -22.61
N GLY A 273 -7.02 12.43 -22.53
CA GLY A 273 -7.40 11.64 -23.70
C GLY A 273 -6.21 11.16 -24.53
N GLN A 274 -5.00 11.09 -23.96
CA GLN A 274 -3.85 10.57 -24.71
C GLN A 274 -4.08 9.10 -25.06
N GLU A 275 -4.04 8.80 -26.36
CA GLU A 275 -4.19 7.44 -26.88
C GLU A 275 -3.05 6.53 -26.43
N ARG A 276 -3.35 5.24 -26.30
CA ARG A 276 -2.35 4.22 -25.96
C ARG A 276 -1.46 3.90 -27.15
N ILE A 277 -0.22 3.52 -26.86
CA ILE A 277 0.64 2.84 -27.82
C ILE A 277 0.83 1.42 -27.30
N LEU A 278 0.38 0.44 -28.09
CA LEU A 278 0.41 -0.97 -27.71
C LEU A 278 1.82 -1.38 -27.30
N ASN A 279 1.95 -2.02 -26.14
CA ASN A 279 3.21 -2.55 -25.59
C ASN A 279 4.32 -1.49 -25.35
N VAL A 280 3.94 -0.22 -25.32
CA VAL A 280 4.87 0.90 -25.07
C VAL A 280 4.39 1.75 -23.90
N THR A 281 3.12 2.15 -23.89
CA THR A 281 2.59 3.03 -22.84
C THR A 281 1.99 2.24 -21.69
N GLY A 282 2.17 2.73 -20.47
CA GLY A 282 1.59 2.14 -19.28
C GLY A 282 0.07 2.27 -19.21
N TRP A 283 -0.53 3.25 -19.89
CA TRP A 283 -1.99 3.34 -20.02
C TRP A 283 -2.50 2.47 -21.17
N THR A 284 -3.69 1.90 -20.97
CA THR A 284 -4.30 0.89 -21.86
C THR A 284 -5.58 1.38 -22.55
N ALA A 285 -6.02 2.59 -22.23
CA ALA A 285 -7.17 3.27 -22.83
C ALA A 285 -6.89 4.79 -22.83
N PRO A 286 -7.65 5.59 -23.60
CA PRO A 286 -7.56 7.05 -23.55
C PRO A 286 -7.63 7.56 -22.11
N THR A 287 -6.62 8.32 -21.69
CA THR A 287 -6.40 8.61 -20.27
C THR A 287 -7.33 9.70 -19.74
N PRO A 288 -8.10 9.46 -18.65
CA PRO A 288 -8.98 10.47 -18.08
C PRO A 288 -8.24 11.50 -17.21
N LEU A 289 -7.00 11.21 -16.82
CA LEU A 289 -6.14 12.07 -16.00
C LEU A 289 -4.72 12.06 -16.58
N TYR A 290 -3.95 13.11 -16.32
CA TYR A 290 -2.57 13.23 -16.78
C TYR A 290 -1.65 13.82 -15.73
N GLY A 291 -0.34 13.70 -15.95
CA GLY A 291 0.66 14.26 -15.05
C GLY A 291 0.55 13.76 -13.61
N VAL A 292 0.58 14.70 -12.65
CA VAL A 292 0.57 14.38 -11.21
C VAL A 292 -0.79 13.93 -10.70
N GLU A 293 -1.86 14.15 -11.45
CA GLU A 293 -3.22 13.70 -11.12
C GLU A 293 -3.41 12.21 -11.42
N THR A 294 -2.48 11.58 -12.14
CA THR A 294 -2.61 10.15 -12.47
C THR A 294 -2.57 9.28 -11.23
N GLU A 295 -3.54 8.39 -11.09
CA GLU A 295 -3.73 7.65 -9.83
C GLU A 295 -2.55 6.75 -9.46
N ARG A 296 -1.85 6.18 -10.45
CA ARG A 296 -0.61 5.40 -10.19
C ARG A 296 0.50 6.26 -9.59
N PHE A 297 0.62 7.51 -10.02
CA PHE A 297 1.57 8.45 -9.42
C PHE A 297 1.17 8.77 -7.98
N ILE A 298 -0.11 9.03 -7.73
CA ILE A 298 -0.65 9.29 -6.37
C ILE A 298 -0.39 8.10 -5.44
N VAL A 299 -0.66 6.87 -5.91
CA VAL A 299 -0.40 5.63 -5.16
C VAL A 299 1.09 5.49 -4.79
N TRP A 300 2.00 5.89 -5.68
CA TRP A 300 3.44 5.90 -5.39
C TRP A 300 3.82 6.96 -4.36
N MET A 301 3.31 8.18 -4.51
CA MET A 301 3.63 9.32 -3.64
C MET A 301 3.22 9.12 -2.17
N ARG A 302 2.27 8.22 -1.92
CA ARG A 302 1.91 7.77 -0.57
C ARG A 302 2.93 6.77 -0.04
N THR A 303 3.92 7.19 0.73
CA THR A 303 5.00 6.30 1.18
C THR A 303 4.51 5.09 2.00
N ALA A 304 5.18 3.95 1.81
CA ALA A 304 4.97 2.74 2.60
C ALA A 304 5.67 2.84 3.98
N GLY A 305 5.08 2.23 5.01
CA GLY A 305 5.65 2.18 6.36
C GLY A 305 6.73 1.12 6.55
N LEU A 306 6.80 0.11 5.68
CA LEU A 306 7.71 -1.03 5.73
C LEU A 306 8.51 -1.12 4.41
N PRO A 307 9.72 -1.74 4.43
CA PRO A 307 10.55 -1.88 3.23
C PRO A 307 10.02 -2.88 2.20
N ASN A 308 9.20 -3.83 2.65
CA ASN A 308 8.47 -4.76 1.79
C ASN A 308 7.03 -4.29 1.73
N PHE A 309 6.58 -3.89 0.54
CA PHE A 309 5.26 -3.30 0.38
C PHE A 309 4.66 -3.63 -0.97
N ARG A 310 3.34 -3.52 -1.04
CA ARG A 310 2.56 -3.65 -2.27
C ARG A 310 1.93 -2.33 -2.63
N LYS A 311 1.81 -2.08 -3.92
CA LYS A 311 1.15 -0.90 -4.49
C LYS A 311 0.19 -1.35 -5.57
N LEU A 312 -1.02 -0.79 -5.53
CA LEU A 312 -2.05 -1.12 -6.49
C LEU A 312 -1.66 -0.57 -7.87
N TYR A 313 -1.65 -1.44 -8.87
CA TYR A 313 -1.36 -1.09 -10.27
C TYR A 313 -2.63 -0.98 -11.10
N GLY A 314 -3.61 -1.83 -10.81
CA GLY A 314 -4.91 -1.86 -11.47
C GLY A 314 -5.88 -2.82 -10.77
N LYS A 315 -7.10 -2.90 -11.26
CA LYS A 315 -8.14 -3.83 -10.76
C LYS A 315 -8.93 -4.44 -11.91
N ILE A 316 -9.34 -5.68 -11.75
CA ILE A 316 -10.17 -6.41 -12.70
C ILE A 316 -11.57 -6.53 -12.10
N ASN A 317 -12.52 -5.79 -12.65
CA ASN A 317 -13.92 -5.76 -12.21
C ASN A 317 -14.76 -6.84 -12.91
N THR A 318 -14.20 -8.03 -13.04
CA THR A 318 -14.84 -9.15 -13.74
C THR A 318 -14.46 -10.45 -13.08
N ASP A 319 -15.46 -11.25 -12.69
CA ASP A 319 -15.25 -12.57 -12.12
C ASP A 319 -14.48 -13.46 -13.10
N LEU A 320 -13.44 -14.11 -12.59
CA LEU A 320 -12.60 -15.05 -13.32
C LEU A 320 -12.75 -16.45 -12.71
N PRO A 321 -13.24 -17.42 -13.49
CA PRO A 321 -13.40 -18.79 -13.00
C PRO A 321 -12.05 -19.49 -12.84
N LYS A 322 -12.00 -20.49 -11.96
CA LYS A 322 -10.92 -21.47 -11.84
C LYS A 322 -10.56 -22.05 -13.21
N GLY A 323 -9.27 -22.24 -13.45
CA GLY A 323 -8.72 -22.74 -14.73
C GLY A 323 -8.48 -21.64 -15.76
N THR A 324 -8.93 -20.40 -15.51
CA THR A 324 -8.55 -19.25 -16.34
C THR A 324 -7.04 -19.05 -16.27
N VAL A 325 -6.41 -18.84 -17.43
CA VAL A 325 -4.99 -18.49 -17.53
C VAL A 325 -4.87 -17.02 -17.93
N LEU A 326 -4.40 -16.19 -17.00
CA LEU A 326 -4.04 -14.80 -17.25
C LEU A 326 -2.56 -14.70 -17.57
N ARG A 327 -2.20 -13.99 -18.65
CA ARG A 327 -0.81 -13.71 -19.01
C ARG A 327 -0.58 -12.21 -19.03
N PHE A 328 0.34 -11.74 -18.20
CA PHE A 328 0.78 -10.36 -18.14
C PHE A 328 2.09 -10.21 -18.92
N LEU A 329 2.10 -9.38 -19.96
CA LEU A 329 3.34 -8.93 -20.58
C LEU A 329 3.95 -7.85 -19.68
N VAL A 330 5.24 -7.98 -19.40
CA VAL A 330 5.99 -7.10 -18.51
C VAL A 330 7.15 -6.47 -19.28
N SER A 331 7.23 -5.14 -19.23
CA SER A 331 8.43 -4.38 -19.60
C SER A 331 9.17 -4.00 -18.32
N SER A 332 10.33 -4.60 -18.08
CA SER A 332 11.14 -4.38 -16.88
C SER A 332 12.07 -3.19 -17.07
N ASN A 333 11.88 -2.14 -16.27
CA ASN A 333 12.61 -0.86 -16.35
C ASN A 333 13.20 -0.44 -14.99
N PHE A 334 12.60 -0.88 -13.89
CA PHE A 334 12.96 -0.51 -12.53
C PHE A 334 14.03 -1.45 -11.99
N ALA A 335 15.28 -1.00 -11.94
CA ALA A 335 16.40 -1.82 -11.47
C ALA A 335 16.41 -1.95 -9.94
N VAL A 336 16.37 -3.18 -9.43
CA VAL A 336 16.40 -3.47 -7.97
C VAL A 336 17.70 -4.09 -7.47
N THR A 337 18.51 -4.63 -8.38
CA THR A 337 19.81 -5.25 -8.08
C THR A 337 20.75 -4.34 -7.26
N PRO A 338 20.83 -3.01 -7.49
CA PRO A 338 21.72 -2.13 -6.71
C PRO A 338 21.43 -2.07 -5.22
N PHE A 339 20.22 -2.44 -4.78
CA PHE A 339 19.83 -2.46 -3.37
C PHE A 339 19.35 -3.86 -2.94
N GLU A 340 19.72 -4.91 -3.67
CA GLU A 340 19.37 -6.30 -3.35
C GLU A 340 17.84 -6.51 -3.16
N GLY A 341 17.05 -5.73 -3.91
CA GLY A 341 15.60 -5.82 -3.88
C GLY A 341 15.05 -6.92 -4.77
N LYS A 342 13.72 -7.06 -4.71
CA LYS A 342 12.96 -7.99 -5.55
C LYS A 342 11.66 -7.34 -6.00
N LYS A 343 11.16 -7.77 -7.15
CA LYS A 343 9.91 -7.34 -7.76
C LYS A 343 9.02 -8.53 -8.04
N SER A 344 7.79 -8.46 -7.55
CA SER A 344 6.76 -9.46 -7.83
C SER A 344 5.50 -8.83 -8.38
N LEU A 345 4.78 -9.56 -9.23
CA LEU A 345 3.43 -9.23 -9.64
C LEU A 345 2.48 -10.08 -8.79
N VAL A 346 1.48 -9.45 -8.20
CA VAL A 346 0.54 -10.10 -7.27
C VAL A 346 -0.89 -9.84 -7.73
N ILE A 347 -1.70 -10.89 -7.80
CA ILE A 347 -3.14 -10.78 -7.98
C ILE A 347 -3.84 -11.30 -6.73
N SER A 348 -4.82 -10.57 -6.22
CA SER A 348 -5.54 -10.94 -4.99
C SER A 348 -7.00 -10.51 -5.05
N THR A 349 -7.90 -11.34 -4.54
CA THR A 349 -9.23 -10.88 -4.12
C THR A 349 -9.14 -10.12 -2.79
N LEU A 350 -10.19 -9.40 -2.41
CA LEU A 350 -10.30 -8.72 -1.12
C LEU A 350 -11.46 -9.27 -0.32
N SER A 351 -11.30 -9.34 1.00
CA SER A 351 -12.43 -9.40 1.93
C SER A 351 -12.87 -7.99 2.33
N TRP A 352 -13.96 -7.90 3.08
CA TRP A 352 -14.46 -6.63 3.61
C TRP A 352 -13.46 -5.89 4.52
N TYR A 353 -12.48 -6.60 5.10
CA TYR A 353 -11.48 -6.02 5.99
C TYR A 353 -10.07 -5.96 5.38
N GLY A 354 -9.90 -6.36 4.12
CA GLY A 354 -8.67 -6.17 3.35
C GLY A 354 -8.16 -7.41 2.63
N GLY A 355 -6.86 -7.45 2.39
CA GLY A 355 -6.18 -8.57 1.72
C GLY A 355 -5.87 -9.74 2.67
N ARG A 356 -5.16 -10.73 2.15
CA ARG A 356 -4.81 -11.95 2.89
C ARG A 356 -3.88 -11.65 4.06
N ASN A 357 -4.44 -11.58 5.27
CA ASN A 357 -3.69 -11.53 6.51
C ASN A 357 -4.40 -12.32 7.65
N PRO A 358 -3.92 -13.53 8.00
CA PRO A 358 -4.53 -14.34 9.05
C PRO A 358 -4.19 -13.86 10.47
N PHE A 359 -3.23 -12.95 10.63
CA PHE A 359 -2.70 -12.52 11.93
C PHE A 359 -3.81 -12.04 12.87
N LEU A 360 -4.75 -11.24 12.37
CA LEU A 360 -5.82 -10.67 13.20
C LEU A 360 -6.70 -11.79 13.78
N GLY A 361 -7.18 -12.71 12.94
CA GLY A 361 -7.98 -13.86 13.40
C GLY A 361 -7.23 -14.73 14.41
N VAL A 362 -5.96 -15.05 14.12
CA VAL A 362 -5.09 -15.81 15.04
C VAL A 362 -4.89 -15.07 16.37
N ALA A 363 -4.63 -13.77 16.36
CA ALA A 363 -4.45 -12.98 17.57
C ALA A 363 -5.70 -12.98 18.45
N TYR A 364 -6.89 -12.82 17.87
CA TYR A 364 -8.16 -12.90 18.60
C TYR A 364 -8.38 -14.29 19.22
N MET A 365 -8.12 -15.37 18.47
CA MET A 365 -8.23 -16.73 18.99
C MET A 365 -7.23 -17.01 20.12
N VAL A 366 -5.98 -16.58 19.98
CA VAL A 366 -4.94 -16.78 21.01
C VAL A 366 -5.26 -16.01 22.29
N ILE A 367 -5.54 -14.71 22.18
CA ILE A 367 -5.88 -13.86 23.34
C ILE A 367 -7.16 -14.36 24.01
N GLY A 368 -8.19 -14.69 23.22
CA GLY A 368 -9.43 -15.24 23.75
C GLY A 368 -9.23 -16.56 24.49
N SER A 369 -8.39 -17.46 23.96
CA SER A 369 -8.05 -18.73 24.61
C SER A 369 -7.29 -18.52 25.92
N ILE A 370 -6.31 -17.60 25.94
CA ILE A 370 -5.58 -17.23 27.16
C ILE A 370 -6.56 -16.70 28.23
N CYS A 371 -7.53 -15.86 27.84
CA CYS A 371 -8.54 -15.34 28.76
C CYS A 371 -9.42 -16.44 29.37
N ILE A 372 -9.85 -17.43 28.58
CA ILE A 372 -10.61 -18.59 29.11
C ILE A 372 -9.75 -19.40 30.09
N VAL A 373 -8.50 -19.71 29.74
CA VAL A 373 -7.60 -20.48 30.62
C VAL A 373 -7.36 -19.74 31.93
N LEU A 374 -7.08 -18.43 31.89
CA LEU A 374 -6.91 -17.61 33.09
C LEU A 374 -8.17 -17.55 33.94
N SER A 375 -9.35 -17.44 33.31
CA SER A 375 -10.63 -17.47 34.02
C SER A 375 -10.83 -18.79 34.78
N LEU A 376 -10.52 -19.93 34.15
CA LEU A 376 -10.59 -21.25 34.79
C LEU A 376 -9.60 -21.38 35.95
N ILE A 377 -8.35 -20.91 35.78
CA ILE A 377 -7.33 -20.92 36.85
C ILE A 377 -7.77 -20.04 38.03
N PHE A 378 -8.25 -18.83 37.77
CA PHE A 378 -8.74 -17.93 38.82
C PHE A 378 -9.99 -18.49 39.52
N PHE A 379 -10.89 -19.13 38.78
CA PHE A 379 -12.05 -19.81 39.35
C PHE A 379 -11.62 -20.97 40.25
N ALA A 380 -10.71 -21.83 39.79
CA ALA A 380 -10.17 -22.93 40.59
C ALA A 380 -9.50 -22.41 41.88
N LYS A 381 -8.61 -21.41 41.76
CA LYS A 381 -7.95 -20.80 42.92
C LYS A 381 -8.95 -20.15 43.89
N HIS A 382 -9.96 -19.47 43.37
CA HIS A 382 -10.99 -18.83 44.20
C HIS A 382 -11.84 -19.86 44.96
N LYS A 383 -12.06 -21.05 44.39
CA LYS A 383 -12.80 -22.15 45.03
C LYS A 383 -11.93 -22.97 45.99
N MET A 384 -10.68 -23.25 45.64
CA MET A 384 -9.76 -24.05 46.48
C MET A 384 -9.21 -23.27 47.67
N THR A 385 -8.87 -22.00 47.47
CA THR A 385 -8.26 -21.13 48.50
C THR A 385 -9.00 -19.79 48.57
N PRO A 386 -10.26 -19.76 49.06
CA PRO A 386 -11.01 -18.52 49.14
C PRO A 386 -10.39 -17.60 50.21
N ARG A 387 -10.06 -16.38 49.81
CA ARG A 387 -9.68 -15.31 50.74
C ARG A 387 -10.88 -14.42 51.02
N LYS A 388 -11.13 -14.10 52.29
CA LYS A 388 -12.15 -13.13 52.68
C LYS A 388 -11.72 -11.73 52.22
N LEU A 389 -12.60 -11.04 51.49
CA LEU A 389 -12.32 -9.68 51.03
C LEU A 389 -12.19 -8.74 52.24
N GLY A 390 -11.13 -7.91 52.26
CA GLY A 390 -10.86 -7.01 53.37
C GLY A 390 -10.40 -7.69 54.67
N ASP A 391 -9.90 -8.93 54.59
CA ASP A 391 -9.38 -9.63 55.77
C ASP A 391 -8.22 -8.87 56.44
N THR A 392 -8.46 -8.44 57.68
CA THR A 392 -7.52 -7.63 58.47
C THR A 392 -6.26 -8.38 58.87
N ASN A 393 -6.26 -9.72 58.80
CA ASN A 393 -5.10 -10.54 59.15
C ASN A 393 -3.91 -10.34 58.18
N TYR A 394 -4.19 -9.85 56.97
CA TYR A 394 -3.18 -9.53 55.97
C TYR A 394 -2.70 -8.08 56.02
N LEU A 395 -3.17 -7.29 56.98
CA LEU A 395 -2.65 -5.94 57.19
C LEU A 395 -1.22 -6.06 57.75
N VAL A 396 -0.28 -5.41 57.08
CA VAL A 396 1.17 -5.55 57.34
C VAL A 396 1.54 -5.36 58.82
N TRP A 397 0.80 -4.50 59.54
CA TRP A 397 1.03 -4.22 60.95
C TRP A 397 0.45 -5.26 61.92
N LYS A 398 -0.49 -6.11 61.49
CA LYS A 398 -1.01 -7.22 62.30
C LYS A 398 -0.18 -8.50 62.18
N ALA A 399 0.56 -8.67 61.09
CA ALA A 399 1.42 -9.83 60.87
C ALA A 399 2.77 -9.79 61.64
N LYS A 400 3.02 -8.71 62.40
CA LYS A 400 4.24 -8.49 63.19
C LYS A 400 4.10 -8.74 64.70
N ASN A 401 2.90 -9.13 65.17
CA ASN A 401 2.65 -9.64 66.51
C ASN A 401 2.23 -11.10 66.41
#